data_AF-A0A821M6J1-F1
#
_entry.id   AF-A0A821M6J1-F1
#
_cell.length_a   1.000
_cell.length_b   1.000
_cell.length_c   1.000
_cell.angle_alpha   90.00
_cell.angle_beta   90.00
_cell.angle_gamma   90.00
#
_symmetry.space_group_name_H-M   'P 1'
#
loop_
_entity.id
_entity.type
_entity.pdbx_description
1 polymer ?
#
loop_
_entity_poly.entity_id
_entity_poly.type
_entity_poly.pdbx_seq_one_letter_code
_entity_poly.pdbx_strand_id
1 'polypeptide(L)'
;DEGFNNQIGVDSKTGFVFGGNRWNCGTWMDKMGSSEKASNKGHPATPRDGSAIELIALCRTTVSWLIHMNKENYYPYDSVETSLGTSGKTKLLLTDWLNRIDENFEKEFWIDESNTSGFVNRKQIYKDTINSTLQWTDYQLRPNFLIAAVIAPEMFNKTNIWLALKQVETILLGKYGIKTLDP
;
A
#
# COMPACT_ATOMS: atom_id res chain seq x y z
N ASP A 1 10.15 1.86 23.07
CA ASP A 1 9.54 0.52 23.11
C ASP A 1 8.43 0.31 22.09
N GLU A 2 7.48 1.23 21.94
CA GLU A 2 6.33 1.06 21.01
C GLU A 2 6.72 0.81 19.54
N GLY A 3 7.78 1.45 19.04
CA GLY A 3 8.27 1.24 17.66
C GLY A 3 8.81 -0.16 17.37
N PHE A 4 9.12 -0.98 18.39
CA PHE A 4 9.56 -2.37 18.21
C PHE A 4 8.39 -3.36 18.11
N ASN A 5 7.20 -2.97 18.57
CA ASN A 5 6.01 -3.83 18.58
C ASN A 5 5.16 -3.58 17.33
N ASN A 6 5.54 -4.22 16.23
CA ASN A 6 4.83 -4.11 14.96
C ASN A 6 3.69 -5.13 14.86
N GLN A 7 2.55 -4.68 14.32
CA GLN A 7 1.51 -5.59 13.83
C GLN A 7 1.69 -5.75 12.33
N ILE A 8 1.62 -6.96 11.81
CA ILE A 8 1.74 -7.27 10.38
C ILE A 8 0.73 -8.36 10.06
N GLY A 9 0.02 -8.22 8.95
CA GLY A 9 -0.99 -9.21 8.57
C GLY A 9 -1.56 -8.97 7.19
N VAL A 10 -2.68 -9.65 6.94
CA VAL A 10 -3.47 -9.54 5.72
C VAL A 10 -4.88 -9.16 6.13
N ASP A 11 -5.43 -8.11 5.54
CA ASP A 11 -6.82 -7.73 5.78
C ASP A 11 -7.75 -8.80 5.16
N SER A 12 -8.67 -9.35 5.95
CA SER A 12 -9.53 -10.44 5.49
C SER A 12 -10.50 -10.00 4.40
N LYS A 13 -10.90 -8.73 4.36
CA LYS A 13 -11.87 -8.22 3.40
C LYS A 13 -11.18 -7.87 2.08
N THR A 14 -10.07 -7.14 2.13
CA THR A 14 -9.40 -6.62 0.93
C THR A 14 -8.28 -7.52 0.41
N GLY A 15 -7.74 -8.41 1.24
CA GLY A 15 -6.53 -9.18 0.92
C GLY A 15 -5.25 -8.34 0.97
N PHE A 16 -5.30 -7.07 1.38
CA PHE A 16 -4.12 -6.22 1.44
C PHE A 16 -3.20 -6.64 2.58
N VAL A 17 -1.91 -6.69 2.30
CA VAL A 17 -0.90 -6.74 3.37
C VAL A 17 -0.88 -5.39 4.08
N PHE A 18 -0.86 -5.45 5.41
CA PHE A 18 -0.72 -4.27 6.25
C PHE A 18 0.38 -4.49 7.28
N GLY A 19 0.94 -3.41 7.80
CA GLY A 19 1.69 -3.52 9.02
C GLY A 19 2.29 -2.22 9.56
N GLY A 20 3.11 -2.39 10.59
CA GLY A 20 3.76 -1.29 11.29
C GLY A 20 2.86 -0.59 12.29
N ASN A 21 3.30 0.59 12.71
CA ASN A 21 2.56 1.51 13.56
C ASN A 21 3.15 2.93 13.36
N ARG A 22 2.51 3.94 13.95
CA ARG A 22 2.96 5.35 13.86
C ARG A 22 4.38 5.64 14.35
N TRP A 23 5.02 4.71 15.06
CA TRP A 23 6.36 4.82 15.64
C TRP A 23 7.41 4.02 14.86
N ASN A 24 7.02 3.44 13.72
CA ASN A 24 7.88 2.61 12.88
C ASN A 24 8.20 3.30 11.54
N CYS A 25 9.25 2.78 10.89
CA CYS A 25 9.72 3.18 9.57
C CYS A 25 9.88 1.95 8.65
N GLY A 26 8.83 1.14 8.48
CA GLY A 26 8.92 -0.15 7.76
C GLY A 26 8.96 -0.07 6.24
N THR A 27 8.88 1.13 5.66
CA THR A 27 8.94 1.36 4.20
C THR A 27 10.19 2.16 3.85
N TRP A 28 10.51 2.30 2.56
CA TRP A 28 11.73 3.02 2.13
C TRP A 28 11.76 4.51 2.53
N MET A 29 10.62 5.12 2.84
CA MET A 29 10.54 6.46 3.43
C MET A 29 10.79 6.36 4.95
N ASP A 30 12.01 5.99 5.34
CA ASP A 30 12.32 5.40 6.64
C ASP A 30 12.92 6.37 7.68
N LYS A 31 12.79 7.69 7.47
CA LYS A 31 13.52 8.65 8.30
C LYS A 31 13.00 8.69 9.74
N MET A 32 13.74 8.07 10.65
CA MET A 32 13.58 8.21 12.10
C MET A 32 14.20 9.54 12.58
N GLY A 33 13.42 10.37 13.27
CA GLY A 33 13.89 11.60 13.88
C GLY A 33 14.90 11.34 14.99
N SER A 34 15.92 12.19 15.09
CA SER A 34 17.07 11.99 15.98
C SER A 34 17.53 13.26 16.71
N SER A 35 16.82 14.38 16.58
CA SER A 35 17.18 15.67 17.17
C SER A 35 16.40 15.91 18.46
N GLU A 36 17.13 16.04 19.56
CA GLU A 36 16.56 16.47 20.85
C GLU A 36 16.19 17.95 20.83
N LYS A 37 17.03 18.79 20.21
CA LYS A 37 16.80 20.25 20.11
C LYS A 37 15.53 20.60 19.34
N ALA A 38 15.17 19.78 18.35
CA ALA A 38 13.94 19.94 17.57
C ALA A 38 12.79 19.06 18.09
N SER A 39 12.97 18.39 19.24
CA SER A 39 11.97 17.53 19.86
C SER A 39 11.40 16.44 18.95
N ASN A 40 12.22 15.86 18.07
CA ASN A 40 11.80 14.81 17.14
C ASN A 40 12.54 13.47 17.31
N LYS A 41 13.43 13.36 18.30
CA LYS A 41 14.16 12.11 18.57
C LYS A 41 13.18 10.97 18.87
N GLY A 42 13.26 9.89 18.09
CA GLY A 42 12.38 8.73 18.22
C GLY A 42 11.00 8.87 17.55
N HIS A 43 10.77 9.97 16.82
CA HIS A 43 9.56 10.19 16.04
C HIS A 43 9.84 9.98 14.54
N PRO A 44 9.22 8.98 13.89
CA PRO A 44 9.25 8.86 12.43
C PRO A 44 8.74 10.14 11.75
N ALA A 45 9.46 10.59 10.73
CA ALA A 45 8.99 11.70 9.90
C ALA A 45 7.86 11.28 8.96
N THR A 46 7.90 10.03 8.50
CA THR A 46 6.99 9.47 7.50
C THR A 46 6.62 8.04 7.86
N PRO A 47 5.94 7.80 9.00
CA PRO A 47 5.36 6.49 9.24
C PRO A 47 4.37 6.19 8.11
N ARG A 48 4.47 4.99 7.54
CA ARG A 48 3.60 4.49 6.47
C ARG A 48 3.04 3.14 6.88
N ASP A 49 2.45 3.13 8.06
CA ASP A 49 1.75 1.98 8.61
C ASP A 49 0.40 1.77 7.93
N GLY A 50 -0.22 0.62 8.17
CA GLY A 50 -1.38 0.17 7.40
C GLY A 50 -0.93 -0.48 6.10
N SER A 51 -1.70 -0.29 5.03
CA SER A 51 -1.45 -0.97 3.74
C SER A 51 -0.80 -0.02 2.74
N ALA A 52 0.53 -0.12 2.59
CA ALA A 52 1.28 0.69 1.61
C ALA A 52 1.08 0.17 0.18
N ILE A 53 0.80 1.09 -0.75
CA ILE A 53 0.40 0.77 -2.13
C ILE A 53 1.42 -0.13 -2.85
N GLU A 54 2.71 0.11 -2.68
CA GLU A 54 3.75 -0.68 -3.34
C GLU A 54 3.90 -2.09 -2.74
N LEU A 55 3.65 -2.25 -1.44
CA LEU A 55 3.74 -3.55 -0.78
C LEU A 55 2.58 -4.46 -1.18
N ILE A 56 1.39 -3.88 -1.38
CA ILE A 56 0.23 -4.61 -1.90
C ILE A 56 0.49 -5.09 -3.31
N ALA A 57 1.02 -4.23 -4.19
CA ALA A 57 1.35 -4.62 -5.55
C ALA A 57 2.44 -5.69 -5.60
N LEU A 58 3.51 -5.57 -4.79
CA LEU A 58 4.54 -6.62 -4.67
C LEU A 58 3.96 -7.95 -4.18
N CYS A 59 3.07 -7.91 -3.18
CA CYS A 59 2.37 -9.09 -2.70
C CYS A 59 1.51 -9.72 -3.80
N ARG A 60 0.71 -8.91 -4.50
CA ARG A 60 -0.14 -9.33 -5.61
C ARG A 60 0.66 -10.01 -6.71
N THR A 61 1.75 -9.39 -7.18
CA THR A 61 2.65 -9.95 -8.20
C THR A 61 3.25 -11.27 -7.74
N THR A 62 3.68 -11.35 -6.47
CA THR A 62 4.24 -12.58 -5.89
C THR A 62 3.21 -13.71 -5.81
N VAL A 63 2.01 -13.43 -5.32
CA VAL A 63 0.91 -14.41 -5.24
C VAL A 63 0.52 -14.90 -6.64
N SER A 64 0.42 -13.98 -7.61
CA SER A 64 0.14 -14.33 -9.01
C SER A 64 1.21 -15.26 -9.59
N TRP A 65 2.49 -14.94 -9.34
CA TRP A 65 3.60 -15.80 -9.74
C TRP A 65 3.54 -17.18 -9.09
N LEU A 66 3.27 -17.27 -7.78
CA LEU A 66 3.13 -18.56 -7.10
C LEU A 66 1.98 -19.42 -7.67
N ILE A 67 0.85 -18.82 -8.02
CA ILE A 67 -0.25 -19.50 -8.70
C ILE A 67 0.20 -20.06 -10.05
N HIS A 68 0.95 -19.27 -10.83
CA HIS A 68 1.50 -19.73 -12.10
C HIS A 68 2.49 -20.89 -11.90
N MET A 69 3.43 -20.76 -10.96
CA MET A 69 4.40 -21.81 -10.64
C MET A 69 3.71 -23.09 -10.13
N ASN A 70 2.59 -22.98 -9.43
CA ASN A 70 1.80 -24.13 -9.02
C ASN A 70 1.15 -24.84 -10.21
N LYS A 71 0.58 -24.09 -11.17
CA LYS A 71 0.03 -24.64 -12.42
C LYS A 71 1.08 -25.36 -13.27
N GLU A 72 2.30 -24.84 -13.29
CA GLU A 72 3.44 -25.44 -14.00
C GLU A 72 4.13 -26.57 -13.20
N ASN A 73 3.60 -26.95 -12.03
CA ASN A 73 4.17 -27.97 -11.12
C ASN A 73 5.57 -27.64 -10.55
N TYR A 74 6.00 -26.37 -10.58
CA TYR A 74 7.25 -25.90 -9.95
C TYR A 74 7.05 -25.46 -8.49
N TYR A 75 5.81 -25.28 -8.04
CA TYR A 75 5.49 -24.90 -6.66
C TYR A 75 4.36 -25.79 -6.11
N PRO A 76 4.55 -26.49 -4.97
CA PRO A 76 3.62 -27.54 -4.55
C PRO A 76 2.37 -27.04 -3.81
N TYR A 77 2.29 -25.75 -3.45
CA TYR A 77 1.22 -25.21 -2.62
C TYR A 77 0.24 -24.33 -3.42
N ASP A 78 -1.05 -24.54 -3.19
CA ASP A 78 -2.16 -23.78 -3.79
C ASP A 78 -2.79 -22.78 -2.80
N SER A 79 -2.32 -22.76 -1.55
CA SER A 79 -3.00 -22.11 -0.43
C SER A 79 -2.09 -21.87 0.77
N VAL A 80 -2.59 -21.09 1.72
CA VAL A 80 -1.97 -20.80 3.01
C VAL A 80 -2.95 -21.08 4.16
N GLU A 81 -2.43 -21.47 5.32
CA GLU A 81 -3.21 -21.49 6.55
C GLU A 81 -3.33 -20.08 7.12
N THR A 82 -4.53 -19.70 7.53
CA THR A 82 -4.83 -18.37 8.05
C THR A 82 -5.79 -18.43 9.22
N SER A 83 -5.76 -17.42 10.08
CA SER A 83 -6.72 -17.23 11.18
C SER A 83 -7.75 -16.13 10.86
N LEU A 84 -7.93 -15.77 9.58
CA LEU A 84 -8.86 -14.73 9.13
C LEU A 84 -10.36 -15.10 9.29
N GLY A 85 -10.68 -16.31 9.73
CA GLY A 85 -12.06 -16.78 9.96
C GLY A 85 -12.55 -16.62 11.40
N THR A 86 -13.85 -16.76 11.62
CA THR A 86 -14.52 -16.64 12.93
C THR A 86 -14.18 -17.74 13.93
N SER A 87 -13.54 -18.83 13.51
CA SER A 87 -13.04 -19.88 14.42
C SER A 87 -11.96 -20.75 13.77
N GLY A 88 -10.78 -20.82 14.41
CA GLY A 88 -9.70 -21.74 14.04
C GLY A 88 -8.86 -21.32 12.82
N LYS A 89 -7.92 -22.20 12.45
CA LYS A 89 -7.14 -22.06 11.22
C LYS A 89 -8.01 -22.47 10.03
N THR A 90 -8.11 -21.60 9.04
CA THR A 90 -8.79 -21.83 7.76
C THR A 90 -7.77 -21.85 6.62
N LYS A 91 -8.10 -22.54 5.52
CA LYS A 91 -7.28 -22.56 4.30
C LYS A 91 -7.74 -21.42 3.39
N LEU A 92 -6.80 -20.57 2.97
CA LEU A 92 -7.03 -19.51 1.97
C LEU A 92 -6.31 -19.90 0.69
N LEU A 93 -7.05 -20.13 -0.40
CA LEU A 93 -6.45 -20.37 -1.71
C LEU A 93 -5.70 -19.13 -2.17
N LEU A 94 -4.54 -19.33 -2.81
CA LEU A 94 -3.76 -18.22 -3.37
C LEU A 94 -4.58 -17.46 -4.43
N THR A 95 -5.42 -18.17 -5.20
CA THR A 95 -6.34 -17.56 -6.16
C THR A 95 -7.37 -16.66 -5.49
N ASP A 96 -7.91 -17.08 -4.34
CA ASP A 96 -8.88 -16.27 -3.60
C ASP A 96 -8.22 -15.03 -3.01
N TRP A 97 -6.99 -15.16 -2.53
CA TRP A 97 -6.21 -14.03 -2.05
C TRP A 97 -5.93 -13.03 -3.19
N LEU A 98 -5.47 -13.51 -4.35
CA LEU A 98 -5.24 -12.66 -5.53
C LEU A 98 -6.51 -11.91 -5.94
N ASN A 99 -7.64 -12.63 -6.04
CA ASN A 99 -8.93 -12.05 -6.41
C ASN A 99 -9.37 -10.95 -5.43
N ARG A 100 -9.19 -11.15 -4.11
CA ARG A 100 -9.51 -10.11 -3.12
C ARG A 100 -8.71 -8.84 -3.35
N ILE A 101 -7.40 -8.95 -3.62
CA ILE A 101 -6.57 -7.78 -3.90
C ILE A 101 -7.09 -7.07 -5.16
N ASP A 102 -7.26 -7.80 -6.26
CA ASP A 102 -7.68 -7.23 -7.55
C ASP A 102 -9.07 -6.58 -7.47
N GLU A 103 -10.02 -7.18 -6.74
CA GLU A 103 -11.38 -6.65 -6.59
C GLU A 103 -11.48 -5.40 -5.72
N ASN A 104 -10.51 -5.17 -4.82
CA ASN A 104 -10.57 -4.08 -3.85
C ASN A 104 -9.56 -2.95 -4.13
N PHE A 105 -8.46 -3.23 -4.85
CA PHE A 105 -7.38 -2.25 -5.06
C PHE A 105 -7.89 -0.91 -5.58
N GLU A 106 -8.54 -0.91 -6.74
CA GLU A 106 -9.01 0.32 -7.37
C GLU A 106 -10.04 1.05 -6.49
N LYS A 107 -10.95 0.29 -5.84
CA LYS A 107 -12.02 0.86 -4.99
C LYS A 107 -11.47 1.57 -3.75
N GLU A 108 -10.44 1.00 -3.14
CA GLU A 108 -9.89 1.49 -1.88
C GLU A 108 -8.87 2.62 -2.11
N PHE A 109 -8.02 2.51 -3.14
CA PHE A 109 -6.93 3.44 -3.39
C PHE A 109 -7.31 4.64 -4.24
N TRP A 110 -8.23 4.52 -5.20
CA TRP A 110 -8.58 5.64 -6.08
C TRP A 110 -9.35 6.72 -5.31
N ILE A 111 -8.94 7.98 -5.50
CA ILE A 111 -9.68 9.14 -5.01
C ILE A 111 -10.37 9.79 -6.21
N ASP A 112 -11.64 9.45 -6.41
CA ASP A 112 -12.49 10.12 -7.40
C ASP A 112 -12.90 11.55 -6.99
N GLU A 113 -13.51 12.29 -7.92
CA GLU A 113 -13.99 13.65 -7.69
C GLU A 113 -15.12 13.75 -6.66
N SER A 114 -15.93 12.69 -6.53
CA SER A 114 -17.09 12.64 -5.65
C SER A 114 -16.74 12.36 -4.19
N ASN A 115 -15.51 11.94 -3.91
CA ASN A 115 -15.07 11.63 -2.56
C ASN A 115 -15.21 12.88 -1.65
N THR A 116 -15.89 12.78 -0.51
CA THR A 116 -16.15 13.93 0.38
C THR A 116 -15.35 13.90 1.69
N SER A 117 -14.40 12.96 1.80
CA SER A 117 -13.56 12.85 3.00
C SER A 117 -12.78 14.14 3.25
N GLY A 118 -12.82 14.63 4.50
CA GLY A 118 -12.10 15.84 4.92
C GLY A 118 -10.58 15.71 4.92
N PHE A 119 -10.05 14.50 4.69
CA PHE A 119 -8.62 14.24 4.55
C PHE A 119 -8.11 14.42 3.13
N VAL A 120 -8.98 14.59 2.15
CA VAL A 120 -8.59 14.63 0.75
C VAL A 120 -7.99 15.99 0.40
N ASN A 121 -6.68 16.01 0.13
CA ASN A 121 -6.00 17.20 -0.41
C ASN A 121 -6.20 17.33 -1.93
N ARG A 122 -6.16 16.20 -2.66
CA ARG A 122 -6.27 16.17 -4.13
C ARG A 122 -7.20 15.05 -4.60
N LYS A 123 -7.87 15.30 -5.73
CA LYS A 123 -8.69 14.33 -6.45
C LYS A 123 -7.91 13.75 -7.62
N GLN A 124 -8.42 12.66 -8.19
CA GLN A 124 -7.87 11.99 -9.35
C GLN A 124 -6.43 11.47 -9.13
N ILE A 125 -6.17 10.96 -7.92
CA ILE A 125 -4.90 10.37 -7.51
C ILE A 125 -5.16 9.03 -6.83
N TYR A 126 -4.10 8.23 -6.66
CA TYR A 126 -4.11 7.07 -5.78
C TYR A 126 -3.59 7.44 -4.40
N LYS A 127 -4.27 6.97 -3.35
CA LYS A 127 -3.80 7.04 -1.96
C LYS A 127 -2.40 6.45 -1.80
N ASP A 128 -1.64 6.96 -0.85
CA ASP A 128 -0.30 6.44 -0.52
C ASP A 128 -0.37 5.16 0.31
N THR A 129 -1.33 5.12 1.24
CA THR A 129 -1.60 4.03 2.18
C THR A 129 -3.11 3.86 2.40
N ILE A 130 -3.53 2.74 2.99
CA ILE A 130 -4.88 2.51 3.48
C ILE A 130 -4.83 2.14 4.97
N ASN A 131 -5.68 2.79 5.77
CA ASN A 131 -5.82 2.54 7.21
C ASN A 131 -4.53 2.81 7.99
N SER A 132 -3.76 3.83 7.60
CA SER A 132 -2.65 4.31 8.44
C SER A 132 -3.18 4.90 9.75
N THR A 133 -2.37 4.86 10.82
CA THR A 133 -2.75 5.44 12.11
C THR A 133 -3.04 6.94 11.99
N LEU A 134 -2.32 7.65 11.12
CA LEU A 134 -2.54 9.06 10.82
C LEU A 134 -3.38 9.19 9.54
N GLN A 135 -4.69 9.03 9.65
CA GLN A 135 -5.60 8.86 8.49
C GLN A 135 -5.41 9.85 7.32
N TRP A 136 -4.98 11.09 7.56
CA TRP A 136 -4.70 12.05 6.49
C TRP A 136 -3.50 11.67 5.61
N THR A 137 -2.55 10.87 6.11
CA THR A 137 -1.39 10.40 5.33
C THR A 137 -1.78 9.43 4.22
N ASP A 138 -2.91 8.73 4.38
CA ASP A 138 -3.47 7.88 3.31
C ASP A 138 -3.73 8.69 2.04
N TYR A 139 -4.18 9.93 2.17
CA TYR A 139 -4.69 10.76 1.06
C TYR A 139 -3.59 11.61 0.39
N GLN A 140 -2.32 11.36 0.69
CA GLN A 140 -1.22 12.14 0.16
C GLN A 140 -0.84 11.69 -1.26
N LEU A 141 -0.65 12.65 -2.16
CA LEU A 141 -0.01 12.38 -3.44
C LEU A 141 1.49 12.17 -3.22
N ARG A 142 1.92 10.92 -3.37
CA ARG A 142 3.32 10.47 -3.30
C ARG A 142 3.68 9.62 -4.53
N PRO A 143 4.97 9.48 -4.87
CA PRO A 143 5.38 8.72 -6.05
C PRO A 143 5.30 7.19 -5.84
N ASN A 144 4.92 6.70 -4.66
CA ASN A 144 4.99 5.28 -4.31
C ASN A 144 4.08 4.40 -5.20
N PHE A 145 2.92 4.91 -5.63
CA PHE A 145 2.03 4.16 -6.53
C PHE A 145 2.65 3.88 -7.91
N LEU A 146 3.69 4.62 -8.31
CA LEU A 146 4.39 4.36 -9.57
C LEU A 146 5.08 2.99 -9.56
N ILE A 147 5.55 2.54 -8.39
CA ILE A 147 6.11 1.19 -8.23
C ILE A 147 5.02 0.17 -8.54
N ALA A 148 3.84 0.34 -7.94
CA ALA A 148 2.68 -0.53 -8.18
C ALA A 148 2.26 -0.52 -9.65
N ALA A 149 2.21 0.65 -10.29
CA ALA A 149 1.85 0.79 -11.71
C ALA A 149 2.82 0.09 -12.67
N VAL A 150 4.08 -0.08 -12.28
CA VAL A 150 5.08 -0.80 -13.08
C VAL A 150 4.99 -2.31 -12.87
N ILE A 151 4.84 -2.77 -11.62
CA ILE A 151 4.93 -4.20 -11.29
C ILE A 151 3.61 -4.96 -11.43
N ALA A 152 2.48 -4.25 -11.34
CA ALA A 152 1.15 -4.81 -11.43
C ALA A 152 0.16 -3.82 -12.12
N PRO A 153 0.43 -3.41 -13.37
CA PRO A 153 -0.41 -2.46 -14.10
C PRO A 153 -1.87 -2.92 -14.25
N GLU A 154 -2.12 -4.22 -14.23
CA GLU A 154 -3.45 -4.84 -14.29
C GLU A 154 -4.35 -4.51 -13.10
N MET A 155 -3.80 -4.07 -11.97
CA MET A 155 -4.58 -3.64 -10.81
C MET A 155 -5.26 -2.28 -11.04
N PHE A 156 -4.81 -1.51 -12.03
CA PHE A 156 -5.23 -0.13 -12.23
C PHE A 156 -6.30 0.01 -13.30
N ASN A 157 -7.32 0.84 -13.02
CA ASN A 157 -8.20 1.31 -14.09
C ASN A 157 -7.41 2.20 -15.07
N LYS A 158 -7.48 1.86 -16.36
CA LYS A 158 -6.73 2.55 -17.43
C LYS A 158 -6.95 4.06 -17.45
N THR A 159 -8.17 4.55 -17.27
CA THR A 159 -8.44 5.99 -17.29
C THR A 159 -7.87 6.67 -16.05
N ASN A 160 -8.07 6.06 -14.89
CA ASN A 160 -7.65 6.63 -13.61
C ASN A 160 -6.12 6.70 -13.49
N ILE A 161 -5.39 5.67 -13.94
CA ILE A 161 -3.92 5.70 -13.93
C ILE A 161 -3.35 6.80 -14.83
N TRP A 162 -3.94 7.05 -16.00
CA TRP A 162 -3.50 8.18 -16.85
C TRP A 162 -3.73 9.54 -16.20
N LEU A 163 -4.86 9.71 -15.50
CA LEU A 163 -5.12 10.92 -14.74
C LEU A 163 -4.09 11.10 -13.61
N ALA A 164 -3.83 10.06 -12.83
CA ALA A 164 -2.84 10.10 -11.75
C ALA A 164 -1.42 10.36 -12.26
N LEU A 165 -1.01 9.74 -13.38
CA LEU A 165 0.29 9.98 -13.99
C LEU A 165 0.45 11.42 -14.46
N LYS A 166 -0.61 12.04 -14.99
CA LYS A 166 -0.60 13.47 -15.35
C LYS A 166 -0.46 14.37 -14.13
N GLN A 167 -1.08 14.01 -13.00
CA GLN A 167 -0.87 14.72 -11.73
C GLN A 167 0.60 14.62 -11.28
N VAL A 168 1.20 13.43 -11.37
CA VAL A 168 2.62 13.22 -11.04
C VAL A 168 3.53 14.05 -11.93
N GLU A 169 3.34 14.02 -13.25
CA GLU A 169 4.13 14.79 -14.22
C GLU A 169 4.06 16.29 -13.92
N THR A 170 2.88 16.79 -13.57
CA THR A 170 2.66 18.22 -13.32
C THR A 170 3.20 18.66 -11.96
N ILE A 171 3.09 17.81 -10.93
CA ILE A 171 3.26 18.22 -9.52
C ILE A 171 4.56 17.68 -8.93
N LEU A 172 4.82 16.38 -9.09
CA LEU A 172 5.92 15.68 -8.43
C LEU A 172 7.20 15.63 -9.27
N LEU A 173 7.10 15.65 -10.60
CA LEU A 173 8.28 15.57 -11.47
C LEU A 173 9.14 16.84 -11.34
N GLY A 174 10.39 16.66 -10.93
CA GLY A 174 11.41 17.70 -10.92
C GLY A 174 12.47 17.45 -12.00
N LYS A 175 13.43 18.39 -12.11
CA LYS A 175 14.47 18.34 -13.14
C LYS A 175 15.35 17.08 -13.09
N TYR A 176 15.61 16.54 -11.90
CA TYR A 176 16.55 15.44 -11.69
C TYR A 176 15.98 14.29 -10.84
N GLY A 177 14.70 14.36 -10.50
CA GLY A 177 14.10 13.41 -9.58
C GLY A 177 12.63 13.71 -9.37
N ILE A 178 12.02 12.92 -8.51
CA ILE A 178 10.62 13.03 -8.16
C ILE A 178 10.50 13.51 -6.72
N LYS A 179 9.62 14.49 -6.48
CA LYS A 179 9.30 14.94 -5.13
C LYS A 179 8.65 13.79 -4.38
N THR A 180 9.08 13.57 -3.14
CA THR A 180 8.57 12.49 -2.29
C THR A 180 7.16 12.76 -1.76
N LEU A 181 6.72 14.02 -1.80
CA LEU A 181 5.40 14.47 -1.39
C LEU A 181 4.97 15.70 -2.21
N ASP A 182 3.66 15.82 -2.40
CA ASP A 182 2.96 17.01 -2.86
C ASP A 182 3.38 18.31 -2.13
N PRO A 183 3.75 19.39 -2.86
CA PRO A 183 4.14 20.68 -2.27
C PRO A 183 3.04 21.45 -1.53
#